data_AF-A0A831U3T3-F1
#
_entry.id   AF-A0A831U3T3-F1
#
_cell.length_a   1.000
_cell.length_b   1.000
_cell.length_c   1.000
_cell.angle_alpha   90.00
_cell.angle_beta   90.00
_cell.angle_gamma   90.00
#
_symmetry.space_group_name_H-M   'P 1'
#
loop_
_entity.id
_entity.type
_entity.pdbx_description
1 polymer ?
#
loop_
_entity_poly.entity_id
_entity_poly.type
_entity_poly.pdbx_seq_one_letter_code
_entity_poly.pdbx_strand_id
1 'polypeptide(L)'
;MPGLAFPAWARWRLGWALLLGAFLLAFGLTAWEPLALLVGGLLLLAFALHRRRTAYALALEPEGVRHEGRLYPREALKGVALDALFGRLFLDFGGERLPLPLGLPGWDEALAHLGVDWRGVEGLEDYLLGQRGRVWFLGALHPPREAEGVHRWALGLYRRHFLKVYGALALLGVGLSLLSLAEGLGVALFALGCGLALWWLLSFPHDLVRLRGGGGRYNPLDPEFQRLAEEGRG
;
A
#
# COMPACT_ATOMS: atom_id res chain seq x y z
N MET A 1 0.51 -26.16 -3.13
CA MET A 1 -0.75 -25.46 -3.43
C MET A 1 -0.45 -23.97 -3.48
N PRO A 2 -0.67 -23.27 -4.60
CA PRO A 2 -0.48 -21.83 -4.65
C PRO A 2 -1.52 -21.16 -3.73
N GLY A 3 -1.03 -20.53 -2.66
CA GLY A 3 -1.83 -19.70 -1.77
C GLY A 3 -1.57 -18.23 -2.06
N LEU A 4 -2.63 -17.46 -2.22
CA LEU A 4 -2.59 -16.02 -2.32
C LEU A 4 -2.61 -15.42 -0.92
N ALA A 5 -1.55 -14.70 -0.57
CA ALA A 5 -1.43 -14.03 0.71
C ALA A 5 -0.61 -12.75 0.56
N PHE A 6 -0.86 -11.80 1.45
CA PHE A 6 0.05 -10.67 1.58
C PHE A 6 1.45 -11.15 2.01
N PRO A 7 2.52 -10.57 1.44
CA PRO A 7 3.87 -10.93 1.82
C PRO A 7 4.15 -10.59 3.29
N ALA A 8 5.05 -11.34 3.94
CA ALA A 8 5.30 -11.22 5.37
C ALA A 8 5.68 -9.80 5.81
N TRP A 9 6.45 -9.08 4.98
CA TRP A 9 6.84 -7.69 5.26
C TRP A 9 5.64 -6.72 5.27
N ALA A 10 4.60 -6.98 4.47
CA ALA A 10 3.44 -6.10 4.39
C ALA A 10 2.67 -6.07 5.72
N ARG A 11 2.65 -7.20 6.44
CA ARG A 11 2.04 -7.33 7.77
C ARG A 11 2.67 -6.42 8.82
N TRP A 12 3.97 -6.16 8.69
CA TRP A 12 4.76 -5.37 9.64
C TRP A 12 5.06 -3.96 9.16
N ARG A 13 4.50 -3.55 8.01
CA ARG A 13 4.73 -2.21 7.45
C ARG A 13 4.35 -1.08 8.42
N LEU A 14 3.34 -1.30 9.27
CA LEU A 14 2.93 -0.36 10.32
C LEU A 14 3.46 -0.76 11.72
N GLY A 15 4.51 -1.57 11.83
CA GLY A 15 5.09 -1.96 13.12
C GLY A 15 5.53 -0.77 13.98
N TRP A 16 5.94 0.34 13.35
CA TRP A 16 6.23 1.59 14.04
C TRP A 16 5.01 2.16 14.78
N ALA A 17 3.80 2.00 14.24
CA ALA A 17 2.57 2.50 14.85
C ALA A 17 2.20 1.70 16.10
N LEU A 18 2.54 0.40 16.13
CA LEU A 18 2.44 -0.42 17.34
C LEU A 18 3.36 0.11 18.44
N LEU A 19 4.65 0.31 18.13
CA LEU A 19 5.65 0.77 19.11
C LEU A 19 5.35 2.18 19.61
N LEU A 20 5.13 3.13 18.69
CA LEU A 20 4.82 4.51 19.02
C LEU A 20 3.46 4.63 19.73
N GLY A 21 2.46 3.87 19.28
CA GLY A 21 1.14 3.87 19.90
C GLY A 21 1.20 3.37 21.35
N ALA A 22 1.90 2.27 21.61
CA ALA A 22 2.10 1.75 22.96
C ALA A 22 2.87 2.73 23.86
N PHE A 23 3.93 3.35 23.33
CA PHE A 23 4.69 4.39 24.04
C PHE A 23 3.82 5.59 24.41
N LEU A 24 3.04 6.13 23.46
CA LEU A 24 2.17 7.28 23.69
C LEU A 24 1.03 6.96 24.68
N LEU A 25 0.50 5.74 24.67
CA LEU A 25 -0.45 5.31 25.69
C LEU A 25 0.20 5.27 27.08
N ALA A 26 1.37 4.65 27.23
CA ALA A 26 2.07 4.57 28.51
C ALA A 26 2.44 5.97 29.04
N PHE A 27 2.93 6.84 28.17
CA PHE A 27 3.22 8.23 28.48
C PHE A 27 1.95 8.99 28.87
N GLY A 28 0.87 8.89 28.09
CA GLY A 28 -0.40 9.55 28.37
C GLY A 28 -1.02 9.12 29.70
N LEU A 29 -0.89 7.85 30.08
CA LEU A 29 -1.34 7.35 31.38
C LEU A 29 -0.49 7.87 32.54
N THR A 30 0.83 7.99 32.34
CA THR A 30 1.76 8.42 33.39
C THR A 30 1.74 9.93 33.59
N ALA A 31 1.67 10.69 32.50
CA ALA A 31 1.69 12.15 32.47
C ALA A 31 0.29 12.78 32.51
N TRP A 32 -0.78 11.97 32.51
CA TRP A 32 -2.17 12.45 32.44
C TRP A 32 -2.47 13.31 31.21
N GLU A 33 -1.85 12.95 30.07
CA GLU A 33 -1.92 13.69 28.82
C GLU A 33 -2.98 13.07 27.88
N PRO A 34 -4.20 13.63 27.79
CA PRO A 34 -5.32 13.01 27.06
C PRO A 34 -5.08 12.95 25.55
N LEU A 35 -4.33 13.91 24.99
CA LEU A 35 -3.97 13.90 23.58
C LEU A 35 -3.04 12.74 23.24
N ALA A 36 -2.07 12.44 24.12
CA ALA A 36 -1.17 11.30 23.94
C ALA A 36 -1.95 9.97 24.00
N LEU A 37 -2.95 9.86 24.88
CA LEU A 37 -3.85 8.71 24.94
C LEU A 37 -4.64 8.53 23.64
N LEU A 38 -5.25 9.61 23.13
CA LEU A 38 -6.02 9.59 21.89
C LEU A 38 -5.17 9.18 20.69
N VAL A 39 -4.02 9.84 20.50
CA VAL A 39 -3.11 9.55 19.38
C VAL A 39 -2.56 8.12 19.50
N GLY A 40 -2.18 7.69 20.70
CA GLY A 40 -1.73 6.32 20.97
C GLY A 40 -2.79 5.28 20.58
N GLY A 41 -4.03 5.48 21.03
CA GLY A 41 -5.16 4.61 20.69
C GLY A 41 -5.44 4.53 19.19
N LEU A 42 -5.42 5.67 18.48
CA LEU A 42 -5.62 5.73 17.02
C LEU A 42 -4.52 4.98 16.26
N LEU A 43 -3.25 5.11 16.68
CA LEU A 43 -2.14 4.38 16.06
C LEU A 43 -2.25 2.86 16.24
N LEU A 44 -2.64 2.41 17.44
CA LEU A 44 -2.87 0.99 17.69
C LEU A 44 -4.05 0.44 16.89
N LEU A 45 -5.15 1.20 16.80
CA LEU A 45 -6.30 0.84 15.98
C LEU A 45 -5.90 0.72 14.49
N ALA A 46 -5.15 1.69 13.97
CA ALA A 46 -4.65 1.67 12.60
C ALA A 46 -3.75 0.44 12.35
N PHE A 47 -2.86 0.10 13.28
CA PHE A 47 -2.05 -1.11 13.20
C PHE A 47 -2.91 -2.38 13.21
N ALA A 48 -3.88 -2.49 14.11
CA ALA A 48 -4.76 -3.65 14.21
C ALA A 48 -5.58 -3.87 12.94
N LEU A 49 -6.18 -2.80 12.39
CA LEU A 49 -6.94 -2.85 11.13
C LEU A 49 -6.04 -3.25 9.95
N HIS A 50 -4.85 -2.68 9.85
CA HIS A 50 -3.86 -3.05 8.82
C HIS A 50 -3.42 -4.51 8.95
N ARG A 51 -3.15 -4.97 10.18
CA ARG A 51 -2.73 -6.34 10.46
C ARG A 51 -3.82 -7.34 10.13
N ARG A 52 -5.07 -7.04 10.46
CA ARG A 52 -6.25 -7.85 10.09
C ARG A 52 -6.40 -7.94 8.57
N ARG A 53 -6.33 -6.81 7.88
CA ARG A 53 -6.42 -6.76 6.40
C ARG A 53 -5.32 -7.59 5.73
N THR A 54 -4.09 -7.49 6.22
CA THR A 54 -2.91 -8.20 5.65
C THR A 54 -2.72 -9.62 6.18
N ALA A 55 -3.58 -10.07 7.11
CA ALA A 55 -3.66 -11.47 7.50
C ALA A 55 -4.51 -12.30 6.54
N TYR A 56 -5.28 -11.66 5.66
CA TYR A 56 -6.09 -12.33 4.65
C TYR A 56 -5.24 -13.27 3.79
N ALA A 57 -5.70 -14.51 3.67
CA ALA A 57 -5.10 -15.55 2.86
C ALA A 57 -6.20 -16.36 2.18
N LEU A 58 -5.93 -16.76 0.94
CA LEU A 58 -6.82 -17.54 0.10
C LEU A 58 -6.00 -18.66 -0.55
N ALA A 59 -6.39 -19.91 -0.34
CA ALA A 59 -5.78 -21.04 -1.04
C ALA A 59 -6.60 -21.36 -2.30
N LEU A 60 -5.91 -21.54 -3.43
CA LEU A 60 -6.53 -22.01 -4.66
C LEU A 60 -6.49 -23.54 -4.66
N GLU A 61 -7.64 -24.17 -4.53
CA GLU A 61 -7.82 -25.63 -4.54
C GLU A 61 -8.47 -26.06 -5.87
N PRO A 62 -8.24 -27.28 -6.38
CA PRO A 62 -8.85 -27.71 -7.65
C PRO A 62 -10.37 -27.51 -7.70
N GLU A 63 -11.06 -27.71 -6.58
CA GLU A 63 -12.51 -27.63 -6.45
C GLU A 63 -13.03 -26.19 -6.27
N GLY A 64 -12.16 -25.22 -5.96
CA GLY A 64 -12.56 -23.83 -5.68
C GLY A 64 -11.52 -23.06 -4.89
N VAL A 65 -11.97 -22.26 -3.92
CA VAL A 65 -11.07 -21.47 -3.08
C VAL A 65 -11.29 -21.75 -1.61
N ARG A 66 -10.22 -21.80 -0.81
CA ARG A 66 -10.31 -22.01 0.63
C ARG A 66 -9.87 -20.76 1.40
N HIS A 67 -10.72 -20.32 2.33
CA HIS A 67 -10.47 -19.18 3.21
C HIS A 67 -10.77 -19.58 4.66
N GLU A 68 -9.86 -19.30 5.59
CA GLU A 68 -10.02 -19.62 7.02
C GLU A 68 -10.46 -21.08 7.30
N GLY A 69 -9.90 -22.03 6.55
CA GLY A 69 -10.20 -23.46 6.67
C GLY A 69 -11.46 -23.93 5.93
N ARG A 70 -12.28 -22.99 5.44
CA ARG A 70 -13.54 -23.25 4.74
C ARG A 70 -13.38 -23.25 3.22
N LEU A 71 -13.87 -24.30 2.57
CA LEU A 71 -13.89 -24.43 1.11
C LEU A 71 -15.13 -23.73 0.53
N TYR A 72 -14.90 -22.94 -0.52
CA TYR A 72 -15.90 -22.29 -1.35
C TYR A 72 -15.81 -22.90 -2.77
N PRO A 73 -16.71 -23.84 -3.12
CA PRO A 73 -16.65 -24.54 -4.39
C PRO A 73 -16.91 -23.60 -5.57
N ARG A 74 -16.14 -23.77 -6.66
CA ARG A 74 -16.32 -22.97 -7.88
C ARG A 74 -17.74 -23.06 -8.44
N GLU A 75 -18.31 -24.27 -8.43
CA GLU A 75 -19.66 -24.54 -8.96
C GLU A 75 -20.77 -23.83 -8.16
N ALA A 76 -20.50 -23.45 -6.91
CA ALA A 76 -21.46 -22.75 -6.06
C ALA A 76 -21.45 -21.22 -6.26
N LEU A 77 -20.49 -20.69 -7.03
CA LEU A 77 -20.39 -19.25 -7.29
C LEU A 77 -21.58 -18.77 -8.14
N LYS A 78 -22.42 -17.93 -7.56
CA LYS A 78 -23.60 -17.34 -8.21
C LYS A 78 -23.35 -15.96 -8.78
N GLY A 79 -22.39 -15.22 -8.23
CA GLY A 79 -22.11 -13.87 -8.68
C GLY A 79 -20.92 -13.22 -8.00
N VAL A 80 -20.46 -12.13 -8.59
CA VAL A 80 -19.37 -11.29 -8.10
C VAL A 80 -19.84 -9.84 -8.14
N ALA A 81 -19.72 -9.14 -7.02
CA ALA A 81 -20.13 -7.73 -6.92
C ALA A 81 -18.99 -6.86 -6.38
N LEU A 82 -18.79 -5.69 -6.98
CA LEU A 82 -17.83 -4.70 -6.50
C LEU A 82 -18.38 -3.98 -5.25
N ASP A 83 -17.55 -3.92 -4.21
CA ASP A 83 -17.72 -3.02 -3.07
C ASP A 83 -16.64 -1.92 -3.16
N ALA A 84 -16.96 -0.88 -3.92
CA ALA A 84 -16.06 0.23 -4.23
C ALA A 84 -15.64 1.01 -2.98
N LEU A 85 -16.51 1.10 -1.97
CA LEU A 85 -16.27 1.83 -0.73
C LEU A 85 -15.11 1.20 0.07
N PHE A 86 -15.04 -0.12 0.07
CA PHE A 86 -14.02 -0.87 0.82
C PHE A 86 -12.90 -1.44 -0.06
N GLY A 87 -12.95 -1.24 -1.38
CA GLY A 87 -11.93 -1.73 -2.31
C GLY A 87 -11.81 -3.25 -2.29
N ARG A 88 -12.95 -3.94 -2.41
CA ARG A 88 -13.04 -5.41 -2.39
C ARG A 88 -14.14 -5.88 -3.32
N LEU A 89 -14.11 -7.17 -3.63
CA LEU A 89 -15.18 -7.89 -4.31
C LEU A 89 -15.92 -8.75 -3.30
N PHE A 90 -17.23 -8.93 -3.48
CA PHE A 90 -18.01 -9.95 -2.80
C PHE A 90 -18.29 -11.09 -3.77
N LEU A 91 -17.78 -12.27 -3.42
CA LEU A 91 -18.06 -13.51 -4.13
C LEU A 91 -19.25 -14.19 -3.44
N ASP A 92 -20.39 -14.32 -4.13
CA ASP A 92 -21.60 -14.94 -3.61
C ASP A 92 -21.64 -16.42 -3.95
N PHE A 93 -21.57 -17.28 -2.94
CA PHE A 93 -21.64 -18.73 -3.06
C PHE A 93 -23.03 -19.30 -2.67
N GLY A 94 -24.09 -18.52 -2.90
CA GLY A 94 -25.48 -18.99 -2.73
C GLY A 94 -26.00 -18.92 -1.30
N GLY A 95 -25.69 -17.83 -0.61
CA GLY A 95 -26.07 -17.59 0.79
C GLY A 95 -24.88 -17.16 1.66
N GLU A 96 -23.67 -17.31 1.12
CA GLU A 96 -22.44 -16.91 1.79
C GLU A 96 -21.62 -16.00 0.92
N ARG A 97 -21.15 -14.91 1.52
CA ARG A 97 -20.35 -13.90 0.84
C ARG A 97 -18.92 -13.99 1.32
N LEU A 98 -18.02 -14.33 0.41
CA LEU A 98 -16.58 -14.28 0.66
C LEU A 98 -16.04 -12.92 0.18
N PRO A 99 -15.55 -12.05 1.08
CA PRO A 99 -14.90 -10.81 0.66
C PRO A 99 -13.52 -11.13 0.06
N LEU A 100 -13.24 -10.63 -1.14
CA LEU A 100 -11.94 -10.72 -1.81
C LEU A 100 -11.33 -9.30 -1.92
N PRO A 101 -10.32 -8.95 -1.10
CA PRO A 101 -9.73 -7.61 -1.14
C PRO A 101 -8.99 -7.34 -2.45
N LEU A 102 -9.26 -6.21 -3.12
CA LEU A 102 -8.53 -5.81 -4.34
C LEU A 102 -7.08 -5.41 -4.06
N GLY A 103 -6.70 -5.25 -2.79
CA GLY A 103 -5.31 -5.08 -2.38
C GLY A 103 -4.51 -6.38 -2.26
N LEU A 104 -5.16 -7.54 -2.34
CA LEU A 104 -4.49 -8.85 -2.25
C LEU A 104 -3.70 -9.13 -3.54
N PRO A 105 -2.39 -9.40 -3.49
CA PRO A 105 -1.65 -9.83 -4.68
C PRO A 105 -2.28 -11.09 -5.30
N GLY A 106 -2.56 -11.05 -6.60
CA GLY A 106 -3.21 -12.15 -7.35
C GLY A 106 -4.72 -12.27 -7.16
N TRP A 107 -5.42 -11.23 -6.70
CA TRP A 107 -6.89 -11.26 -6.59
C TRP A 107 -7.58 -11.59 -7.92
N ASP A 108 -7.01 -11.18 -9.05
CA ASP A 108 -7.49 -11.48 -10.40
C ASP A 108 -7.24 -12.94 -10.79
N GLU A 109 -6.13 -13.54 -10.32
CA GLU A 109 -5.89 -14.97 -10.45
C GLU A 109 -6.92 -15.80 -9.66
N ALA A 110 -7.36 -15.32 -8.49
CA ALA A 110 -8.43 -15.96 -7.73
C ALA A 110 -9.76 -15.96 -8.48
N LEU A 111 -10.10 -14.85 -9.15
CA LEU A 111 -11.30 -14.78 -10.00
C LEU A 111 -11.19 -15.69 -11.21
N ALA A 112 -10.06 -15.66 -11.91
CA ALA A 112 -9.81 -16.51 -13.06
C ALA A 112 -9.89 -18.00 -12.69
N HIS A 113 -9.37 -18.38 -11.51
CA HIS A 113 -9.48 -19.73 -10.96
C HIS A 113 -10.94 -20.16 -10.73
N LEU A 114 -11.79 -19.23 -10.31
CA LEU A 114 -13.23 -19.43 -10.21
C LEU A 114 -13.97 -19.35 -11.56
N GLY A 115 -13.26 -19.10 -12.66
CA GLY A 115 -13.83 -18.99 -14.00
C GLY A 115 -14.45 -17.63 -14.31
N VAL A 116 -14.11 -16.60 -13.54
CA VAL A 116 -14.61 -15.23 -13.73
C VAL A 116 -13.49 -14.38 -14.31
N ASP A 117 -13.73 -13.75 -15.46
CA ASP A 117 -12.87 -12.67 -15.94
C ASP A 117 -13.18 -11.40 -15.14
N TRP A 118 -12.15 -10.77 -14.60
CA TRP A 118 -12.31 -9.56 -13.80
C TRP A 118 -12.86 -8.39 -14.62
N ARG A 119 -12.57 -8.32 -15.93
CA ARG A 119 -13.15 -7.31 -16.82
C ARG A 119 -14.66 -7.49 -17.01
N GLY A 120 -15.16 -8.71 -16.81
CA GLY A 120 -16.59 -9.02 -16.86
C GLY A 120 -17.35 -8.64 -15.58
N VAL A 121 -16.65 -8.22 -14.51
CA VAL A 121 -17.29 -7.79 -13.26
C VAL A 121 -17.77 -6.34 -13.42
N GLU A 122 -19.08 -6.15 -13.26
CA GLU A 122 -19.75 -4.86 -13.45
C GLU A 122 -19.06 -3.74 -12.63
N GLY A 123 -18.64 -2.69 -13.33
CA GLY A 123 -18.02 -1.49 -12.75
C GLY A 123 -16.59 -1.68 -12.21
N LEU A 124 -16.00 -2.88 -12.24
CA LEU A 124 -14.65 -3.11 -11.71
C LEU A 124 -13.57 -2.41 -12.53
N GLU A 125 -13.64 -2.49 -13.86
CA GLU A 125 -12.67 -1.84 -14.74
C GLU A 125 -12.70 -0.32 -14.59
N ASP A 126 -13.89 0.29 -14.68
CA ASP A 126 -14.09 1.73 -14.47
C ASP A 126 -13.62 2.16 -13.08
N TYR A 127 -13.92 1.35 -12.05
CA TYR A 127 -13.45 1.60 -10.70
C TYR A 127 -11.93 1.66 -10.67
N LEU A 128 -11.23 0.63 -11.16
CA LEU A 128 -9.77 0.55 -11.15
C LEU A 128 -9.12 1.65 -12.00
N LEU A 129 -9.64 1.95 -13.19
CA LEU A 129 -9.17 3.06 -14.04
C LEU A 129 -9.35 4.43 -13.37
N GLY A 130 -10.41 4.59 -12.57
CA GLY A 130 -10.65 5.78 -11.75
C GLY A 130 -9.65 5.97 -10.60
N GLN A 131 -8.90 4.95 -10.21
CA GLN A 131 -7.98 5.00 -9.07
C GLN A 131 -6.63 5.58 -9.45
N ARG A 132 -6.12 6.52 -8.64
CA ARG A 132 -4.91 7.28 -8.97
C ARG A 132 -3.94 7.41 -7.81
N GLY A 133 -2.65 7.31 -8.13
CA GLY A 133 -1.54 7.61 -7.24
C GLY A 133 -1.48 6.72 -6.00
N ARG A 134 -1.78 7.31 -4.82
CA ARG A 134 -1.44 6.74 -3.50
C ARG A 134 -2.06 5.37 -3.24
N VAL A 135 -3.27 5.12 -3.71
CA VAL A 135 -3.98 3.84 -3.45
C VAL A 135 -3.22 2.63 -3.98
N TRP A 136 -2.52 2.80 -5.11
CA TRP A 136 -1.64 1.78 -5.69
C TRP A 136 -0.36 1.60 -4.86
N PHE A 137 0.34 2.70 -4.52
CA PHE A 137 1.61 2.63 -3.78
C PHE A 137 1.45 2.19 -2.32
N LEU A 138 0.32 2.52 -1.69
CA LEU A 138 0.01 2.12 -0.33
C LEU A 138 -0.53 0.69 -0.24
N GLY A 139 -0.67 -0.04 -1.36
CA GLY A 139 -1.21 -1.39 -1.38
C GLY A 139 -2.68 -1.45 -0.93
N ALA A 140 -3.40 -0.34 -1.08
CA ALA A 140 -4.85 -0.35 -0.94
C ALA A 140 -5.49 -1.12 -2.11
N LEU A 141 -4.83 -1.09 -3.27
CA LEU A 141 -5.13 -1.88 -4.45
C LEU A 141 -3.85 -2.53 -4.95
N HIS A 142 -3.98 -3.72 -5.51
CA HIS A 142 -2.93 -4.41 -6.23
C HIS A 142 -3.32 -4.46 -7.71
N PRO A 143 -2.41 -4.15 -8.64
CA PRO A 143 -2.70 -4.28 -10.07
C PRO A 143 -3.07 -5.73 -10.42
N PRO A 144 -3.91 -5.96 -11.45
CA PRO A 144 -4.05 -7.27 -12.05
C PRO A 144 -2.72 -7.69 -12.70
N ARG A 145 -2.54 -8.99 -12.94
CA ARG A 145 -1.31 -9.63 -13.40
C ARG A 145 -0.72 -8.96 -14.63
N GLU A 146 -1.56 -8.57 -15.59
CA GLU A 146 -1.16 -7.88 -16.82
C GLU A 146 -0.44 -6.53 -16.56
N ALA A 147 -0.77 -5.84 -15.48
CA ALA A 147 -0.25 -4.51 -15.15
C ALA A 147 0.79 -4.54 -14.01
N GLU A 148 1.09 -5.72 -13.45
CA GLU A 148 2.09 -5.87 -12.40
C GLU A 148 3.48 -5.39 -12.81
N GLY A 149 3.86 -5.62 -14.07
CA GLY A 149 5.16 -5.22 -14.60
C GLY A 149 5.34 -3.70 -14.52
N VAL A 150 4.33 -2.95 -14.94
CA VAL A 150 4.29 -1.49 -14.89
C VAL A 150 4.34 -1.02 -13.44
N HIS A 151 3.58 -1.66 -12.56
CA HIS A 151 3.58 -1.30 -11.15
C HIS A 151 4.90 -1.55 -10.45
N ARG A 152 5.58 -2.67 -10.74
CA ARG A 152 6.92 -2.95 -10.21
C ARG A 152 7.94 -1.92 -10.65
N TRP A 153 7.89 -1.49 -11.92
CA TRP A 153 8.73 -0.41 -12.43
C TRP A 153 8.47 0.91 -11.71
N ALA A 154 7.19 1.32 -11.58
CA ALA A 154 6.80 2.53 -10.89
C ALA A 154 7.18 2.51 -9.40
N LEU A 155 7.01 1.37 -8.72
CA LEU A 155 7.49 1.15 -7.34
C LEU A 155 9.01 1.31 -7.23
N GLY A 156 9.77 0.86 -8.23
CA GLY A 156 11.21 1.04 -8.30
C GLY A 156 11.62 2.51 -8.39
N LEU A 157 10.92 3.30 -9.22
CA LEU A 157 11.11 4.75 -9.30
C LEU A 157 10.74 5.43 -7.98
N TYR A 158 9.59 5.09 -7.42
CA TYR A 158 9.10 5.60 -6.15
C TYR A 158 10.10 5.33 -5.01
N ARG A 159 10.57 4.09 -4.86
CA ARG A 159 11.54 3.71 -3.82
C ARG A 159 12.88 4.43 -3.98
N ARG A 160 13.41 4.51 -5.19
CA ARG A 160 14.65 5.27 -5.47
C ARG A 160 14.52 6.74 -5.11
N HIS A 161 13.35 7.34 -5.33
CA HIS A 161 13.11 8.72 -4.93
C HIS A 161 13.06 8.89 -3.41
N PHE A 162 12.33 8.01 -2.71
CA PHE A 162 12.27 8.05 -1.25
C PHE A 162 13.62 7.79 -0.59
N LEU A 163 14.48 6.94 -1.17
CA LEU A 163 15.85 6.77 -0.70
C LEU A 163 16.64 8.09 -0.69
N LYS A 164 16.45 8.95 -1.70
CA LYS A 164 17.10 10.27 -1.74
C LYS A 164 16.57 11.20 -0.65
N VAL A 165 15.25 11.19 -0.41
CA VAL A 165 14.62 11.94 0.69
C VAL A 165 15.15 11.46 2.04
N TYR A 166 15.17 10.14 2.28
CA TYR A 166 15.70 9.58 3.52
C TYR A 166 17.20 9.85 3.70
N GLY A 167 17.98 9.83 2.61
CA GLY A 167 19.39 10.24 2.64
C GLY A 167 19.57 11.69 3.06
N ALA A 168 18.73 12.60 2.55
CA ALA A 168 18.74 14.00 2.97
C ALA A 168 18.33 14.19 4.44
N LEU A 169 17.32 13.44 4.92
CA LEU A 169 16.92 13.44 6.33
C LEU A 169 17.99 12.83 7.25
N ALA A 170 18.71 11.80 6.80
CA ALA A 170 19.84 11.24 7.54
C ALA A 170 20.97 12.28 7.66
N LEU A 171 21.23 13.06 6.60
CA LEU A 171 22.20 14.14 6.61
C LEU A 171 21.83 15.24 7.63
N LEU A 172 20.54 15.56 7.77
CA LEU A 172 20.05 16.43 8.85
C LEU A 172 20.39 15.89 10.23
N GLY A 173 20.12 14.60 10.47
CA GLY A 173 20.42 13.95 11.75
C GLY A 173 21.91 13.95 12.07
N VAL A 174 22.77 13.71 11.08
CA VAL A 174 24.22 13.80 11.22
C VAL A 174 24.66 15.24 11.51
N GLY A 175 24.13 16.23 10.78
CA GLY A 175 24.41 17.64 11.02
C GLY A 175 24.06 18.07 12.45
N LEU A 176 22.87 17.71 12.93
CA LEU A 176 22.42 17.96 14.30
C LEU A 176 23.33 17.31 15.35
N SER A 177 23.77 16.07 15.10
CA SER A 177 24.66 15.33 16.01
C SER A 177 26.06 15.95 16.09
N LEU A 178 26.51 16.64 15.03
CA LEU A 178 27.82 17.27 14.96
C LEU A 178 27.86 18.72 15.45
N LEU A 179 26.70 19.33 15.76
CA LEU A 179 26.65 20.71 16.24
C LEU A 179 27.49 20.94 17.50
N SER A 180 27.60 19.94 18.39
CA SER A 180 28.39 20.02 19.62
C SER A 180 29.87 19.66 19.46
N LEU A 181 30.26 19.02 18.35
CA LEU A 181 31.62 18.51 18.12
C LEU A 181 32.40 19.28 17.06
N ALA A 182 31.72 19.78 16.03
CA ALA A 182 32.30 20.50 14.91
C ALA A 182 31.24 21.44 14.31
N GLU A 183 30.97 22.55 15.01
CA GLU A 183 29.84 23.45 14.74
C GLU A 183 29.73 23.87 13.27
N GLY A 184 30.82 24.34 12.66
CA GLY A 184 30.81 24.77 11.25
C GLY A 184 30.45 23.65 10.26
N LEU A 185 30.94 22.42 10.51
CA LEU A 185 30.59 21.25 9.70
C LEU A 185 29.15 20.81 9.97
N GLY A 186 28.72 20.82 11.23
CA GLY A 186 27.36 20.47 11.64
C GLY A 186 26.30 21.39 11.00
N VAL A 187 26.52 22.70 11.03
CA VAL A 187 25.67 23.70 10.38
C VAL A 187 25.64 23.51 8.86
N ALA A 188 26.79 23.29 8.22
CA ALA A 188 26.86 23.08 6.78
C ALA A 188 26.09 21.82 6.34
N LEU A 189 26.25 20.70 7.05
CA LEU A 189 25.55 19.44 6.75
C LEU A 189 24.05 19.54 7.04
N PHE A 190 23.65 20.25 8.09
CA PHE A 190 22.25 20.51 8.39
C PHE A 190 21.59 21.37 7.29
N ALA A 191 22.22 22.47 6.89
CA ALA A 191 21.71 23.33 5.82
C ALA A 191 21.60 22.57 4.48
N LEU A 192 22.63 21.78 4.15
CA LEU A 192 22.62 20.94 2.95
C LEU A 192 21.52 19.87 3.01
N GLY A 193 21.34 19.20 4.16
CA GLY A 193 20.26 18.24 4.37
C GLY A 193 18.88 18.87 4.19
N CYS A 194 18.66 20.09 4.70
CA CYS A 194 17.41 20.84 4.55
C CYS A 194 17.15 21.16 3.08
N GLY A 195 18.16 21.71 2.39
CA GLY A 195 18.07 22.05 0.97
C GLY A 195 17.78 20.83 0.10
N LEU A 196 18.48 19.71 0.33
CA LEU A 196 18.25 18.46 -0.41
C LEU A 196 16.88 17.84 -0.09
N ALA A 197 16.45 17.83 1.17
CA ALA A 197 15.14 17.28 1.54
C ALA A 197 14.01 18.07 0.87
N LEU A 198 14.09 19.40 0.92
CA LEU A 198 13.13 20.28 0.25
C LEU A 198 13.19 20.10 -1.28
N TRP A 199 14.39 20.06 -1.86
CA TRP A 199 14.58 19.83 -3.29
C TRP A 199 13.96 18.52 -3.76
N TRP A 200 14.21 17.41 -3.06
CA TRP A 200 13.64 16.10 -3.42
C TRP A 200 12.14 16.02 -3.15
N LEU A 201 11.61 16.70 -2.15
CA LEU A 201 10.17 16.81 -1.92
C LEU A 201 9.47 17.61 -3.05
N LEU A 202 10.09 18.69 -3.53
CA LEU A 202 9.58 19.52 -4.62
C LEU A 202 9.79 18.89 -6.00
N SER A 203 10.88 18.15 -6.18
CA SER A 203 11.23 17.43 -7.42
C SER A 203 10.67 16.00 -7.44
N PHE A 204 9.65 15.71 -6.62
CA PHE A 204 8.95 14.44 -6.69
C PHE A 204 8.46 14.23 -8.13
N PRO A 205 8.55 13.03 -8.72
CA PRO A 205 7.91 12.76 -10.00
C PRO A 205 6.40 12.93 -9.83
N HIS A 206 5.92 14.16 -10.07
CA HIS A 206 4.54 14.58 -9.80
C HIS A 206 3.54 13.81 -10.68
N ASP A 207 4.02 13.23 -11.78
CA ASP A 207 3.24 12.31 -12.61
C ASP A 207 2.96 10.98 -11.90
N LEU A 208 3.84 10.55 -10.98
CA LEU A 208 3.61 9.38 -10.13
C LEU A 208 2.79 9.71 -8.88
N VAL A 209 3.09 10.80 -8.17
CA VAL A 209 2.31 11.30 -7.01
C VAL A 209 2.40 12.83 -6.95
N ARG A 210 1.30 13.56 -7.18
CA ARG A 210 1.22 15.01 -6.87
C ARG A 210 1.00 15.21 -5.37
N LEU A 211 1.75 16.14 -4.77
CA LEU A 211 1.62 16.52 -3.35
C LEU A 211 0.60 17.65 -3.11
N ARG A 212 0.14 18.36 -4.14
CA ARG A 212 -0.84 19.45 -4.03
C ARG A 212 -2.08 19.16 -4.90
N GLY A 213 -3.24 18.97 -4.26
CA GLY A 213 -4.56 19.05 -4.91
C GLY A 213 -5.06 17.84 -5.71
N GLY A 214 -4.41 16.68 -5.64
CA GLY A 214 -4.95 15.45 -6.26
C GLY A 214 -3.88 14.38 -6.31
N GLY A 215 -4.19 13.18 -5.82
CA GLY A 215 -3.30 12.02 -5.94
C GLY A 215 -2.78 11.93 -7.37
N GLY A 216 -1.45 11.76 -7.54
CA GLY A 216 -0.79 11.86 -8.84
C GLY A 216 -1.42 10.99 -9.93
N ARG A 217 -1.04 11.24 -11.19
CA ARG A 217 -1.71 10.67 -12.36
C ARG A 217 -1.54 9.16 -12.49
N TYR A 218 -0.57 8.57 -11.81
CA TYR A 218 -0.25 7.16 -11.90
C TYR A 218 -1.43 6.22 -11.71
N ASN A 219 -1.66 5.41 -12.73
CA ASN A 219 -2.48 4.21 -12.71
C ASN A 219 -1.74 3.12 -13.52
N PRO A 220 -1.53 1.91 -12.98
CA PRO A 220 -0.86 0.82 -13.72
C PRO A 220 -1.61 0.38 -15.00
N LEU A 221 -2.92 0.63 -15.08
CA LEU A 221 -3.76 0.29 -16.22
C LEU A 221 -3.84 1.39 -17.29
N ASP A 222 -3.27 2.57 -17.02
CA ASP A 222 -3.28 3.68 -17.97
C ASP A 222 -2.24 3.43 -19.09
N PRO A 223 -2.65 3.47 -20.37
CA PRO A 223 -1.77 3.26 -21.52
C PRO A 223 -0.54 4.16 -21.53
N GLU A 224 -0.64 5.39 -21.01
CA GLU A 224 0.50 6.31 -20.92
C GLU A 224 1.62 5.72 -20.06
N PHE A 225 1.26 5.14 -18.91
CA PHE A 225 2.23 4.53 -17.99
C PHE A 225 2.72 3.16 -18.46
N GLN A 226 1.91 2.42 -19.22
CA GLN A 226 2.35 1.20 -19.89
C GLN A 226 3.46 1.52 -20.90
N ARG A 227 3.24 2.52 -21.78
CA ARG A 227 4.24 2.99 -22.75
C ARG A 227 5.51 3.49 -22.06
N LEU A 228 5.40 4.34 -21.04
CA LEU A 228 6.56 4.84 -20.28
C LEU A 228 7.37 3.72 -19.61
N ALA A 229 6.70 2.66 -19.13
CA ALA A 229 7.37 1.52 -18.54
C ALA A 229 8.10 0.67 -19.58
N GLU A 230 7.61 0.60 -20.83
CA GLU A 230 8.30 -0.06 -21.95
C GLU A 230 9.52 0.75 -22.39
N GLU A 231 9.36 2.06 -22.61
CA GLU A 231 10.45 2.98 -22.99
C GLU A 231 11.56 3.02 -21.92
N GLY A 232 11.20 3.05 -20.64
CA GLY A 232 12.16 3.10 -19.54
C GLY A 232 12.82 1.75 -19.18
N ARG A 233 12.48 0.66 -19.88
CA ARG A 233 13.13 -0.65 -19.77
C ARG A 233 14.14 -0.91 -20.89
N GLY A 234 14.08 -0.16 -21.99
CA GLY A 234 15.10 -0.15 -23.06
C GLY A 234 16.34 0.62 -22.65
#